data_AF-A0A661YNT3-F1
#
_entry.id   AF-A0A661YNT3-F1
#
_cell.length_a   1.000
_cell.length_b   1.000
_cell.length_c   1.000
_cell.angle_alpha   90.00
_cell.angle_beta   90.00
_cell.angle_gamma   90.00
#
_symmetry.space_group_name_H-M   'P 1'
#
loop_
_entity.id
_entity.type
_entity.pdbx_description
1 polymer ?
#
loop_
_entity_poly.entity_id
_entity_poly.type
_entity_poly.pdbx_seq_one_letter_code
_entity_poly.pdbx_strand_id
1 'polypeptide(L)'
;MIDLKVHTEKAKLALKKNKKLATQLRKKKPKNLDAVVSDLHDQAFSHIDCLACANCCKSISPIVTDKDIQRIAKYLRVRPAKLVEDYLLLDDENDYVFREQPCPFLGEDN
;
A
#
# COMPACT_ATOMS: atom_id res chain seq x y z
N MET A 1 -17.37 17.98 -12.23
CA MET A 1 -17.75 16.56 -12.03
C MET A 1 -17.07 15.75 -13.13
N ILE A 2 -16.35 14.69 -12.78
CA ILE A 2 -15.59 13.86 -13.74
C ILE A 2 -16.57 12.93 -14.48
N ASP A 3 -16.56 12.92 -15.81
CA ASP A 3 -17.41 12.01 -16.60
C ASP A 3 -16.72 10.66 -16.80
N LEU A 4 -17.08 9.70 -15.95
CA LEU A 4 -16.51 8.35 -15.97
C LEU A 4 -16.74 7.61 -17.30
N LYS A 5 -17.83 7.89 -18.03
CA LYS A 5 -18.11 7.23 -19.32
C LYS A 5 -17.12 7.70 -20.38
N VAL A 6 -16.90 9.01 -20.47
CA VAL A 6 -15.92 9.60 -21.39
C VAL A 6 -14.50 9.08 -21.11
N HIS A 7 -14.10 9.00 -19.84
CA HIS A 7 -12.79 8.45 -19.47
C HIS A 7 -12.65 6.96 -19.79
N THR A 8 -13.71 6.18 -19.58
CA THR A 8 -13.73 4.75 -19.92
C THR A 8 -13.53 4.52 -21.42
N GLU A 9 -14.23 5.28 -22.26
CA GLU A 9 -14.08 5.18 -23.72
C GLU A 9 -12.68 5.61 -24.18
N LYS A 10 -12.14 6.71 -23.64
CA LYS A 10 -10.75 7.13 -23.90
C LYS A 10 -9.74 6.04 -23.49
N ALA A 11 -9.94 5.40 -22.34
CA ALA A 11 -9.07 4.33 -21.87
C ALA A 11 -9.13 3.10 -22.79
N LYS A 12 -10.32 2.69 -23.25
CA LYS A 12 -10.50 1.59 -24.22
C LYS A 12 -9.76 1.87 -25.52
N LEU A 13 -9.91 3.08 -26.07
CA LEU A 13 -9.24 3.50 -27.31
C LEU A 13 -7.70 3.50 -27.14
N ALA A 14 -7.19 3.93 -25.98
CA ALA A 14 -5.76 3.96 -25.70
C ALA A 14 -5.16 2.60 -25.31
N LEU A 15 -5.98 1.62 -24.91
CA LEU A 15 -5.53 0.36 -24.30
C LEU A 15 -4.46 -0.37 -25.13
N LYS A 16 -4.69 -0.53 -26.44
CA LYS A 16 -3.74 -1.22 -27.34
C LYS A 16 -2.41 -0.48 -27.43
N LYS A 17 -2.45 0.85 -27.55
CA LYS A 17 -1.26 1.72 -27.59
C LYS A 17 -0.49 1.65 -26.27
N ASN A 18 -1.19 1.75 -25.14
CA ASN A 18 -0.59 1.71 -23.81
C ASN A 18 0.05 0.34 -23.51
N LYS A 19 -0.63 -0.77 -23.86
CA LYS A 19 -0.05 -2.12 -23.76
C LYS A 19 1.24 -2.25 -24.58
N LYS A 20 1.25 -1.75 -25.82
CA LYS A 20 2.45 -1.77 -26.68
C LYS A 20 3.58 -0.94 -26.05
N LEU A 21 3.28 0.25 -25.55
CA LEU A 21 4.24 1.12 -24.88
C LEU A 21 4.85 0.45 -23.63
N ALA A 22 4.01 -0.11 -22.75
CA ALA A 22 4.48 -0.78 -21.53
C ALA A 22 5.44 -1.94 -21.85
N THR A 23 5.14 -2.76 -22.85
CA THR A 23 6.03 -3.84 -23.30
C THR A 23 7.36 -3.32 -23.83
N GLN A 24 7.34 -2.20 -24.58
CA GLN A 24 8.57 -1.58 -25.09
C GLN A 24 9.43 -1.01 -23.95
N LEU A 25 8.81 -0.32 -22.98
CA LEU A 25 9.52 0.26 -21.83
C LEU A 25 10.16 -0.83 -20.96
N ARG A 26 9.45 -1.93 -20.69
CA ARG A 26 9.99 -3.06 -19.93
C ARG A 26 11.26 -3.64 -20.55
N LYS A 27 11.34 -3.70 -21.88
CA LYS A 27 12.53 -4.17 -22.61
C LYS A 27 13.71 -3.19 -22.56
N LYS A 28 13.46 -1.93 -22.19
CA LYS A 28 14.46 -0.86 -22.14
C LYS A 28 14.75 -0.42 -20.71
N LYS A 29 14.58 -1.31 -19.71
CA LYS A 29 14.90 -1.01 -18.30
C LYS A 29 16.38 -0.60 -18.18
N PRO A 30 16.69 0.63 -17.72
CA PRO A 30 18.07 1.01 -17.42
C PRO A 30 18.67 0.09 -16.37
N LYS A 31 19.95 -0.27 -16.51
CA LYS A 31 20.64 -1.18 -15.57
C LYS A 31 20.62 -0.68 -14.13
N ASN A 32 20.61 0.63 -13.95
CA ASN A 32 20.68 1.31 -12.66
C ASN A 32 19.31 1.85 -12.18
N LEU A 33 18.19 1.45 -12.78
CA LEU A 33 16.88 2.01 -12.43
C LEU A 33 16.57 1.85 -10.92
N ASP A 34 16.80 0.66 -10.38
CA ASP A 34 16.44 0.37 -8.98
C ASP A 34 17.31 1.19 -8.00
N ALA A 35 18.60 1.37 -8.31
CA ALA A 35 19.49 2.22 -7.54
C ALA A 35 19.05 3.70 -7.58
N VAL A 36 18.76 4.22 -8.78
CA VAL A 36 18.29 5.61 -8.94
C VAL A 36 17.00 5.86 -8.18
N VAL A 37 16.04 4.92 -8.24
CA VAL A 37 14.77 5.06 -7.51
C VAL A 37 14.98 4.98 -5.99
N SER A 38 15.91 4.14 -5.52
CA SER A 38 16.28 4.09 -4.10
C SER A 38 16.85 5.43 -3.62
N ASP A 39 17.80 6.00 -4.37
CA ASP A 39 18.41 7.28 -4.00
C ASP A 39 17.38 8.42 -4.01
N LEU A 40 16.45 8.41 -4.96
CA LEU A 40 15.35 9.39 -5.01
C LEU A 40 14.34 9.19 -3.88
N HIS A 41 14.09 7.94 -3.47
CA HIS A 41 13.26 7.64 -2.31
C HIS A 41 13.89 8.22 -1.04
N ASP A 42 15.17 7.95 -0.79
CA ASP A 42 15.87 8.46 0.39
C ASP A 42 15.89 10.00 0.41
N GLN A 43 16.10 10.64 -0.75
CA GLN A 43 16.02 12.10 -0.89
C GLN A 43 14.63 12.66 -0.62
N ALA A 44 13.57 12.00 -1.10
CA ALA A 44 12.20 12.45 -0.86
C ALA A 44 11.84 12.31 0.63
N PHE A 45 12.15 11.16 1.24
CA PHE A 45 11.83 10.88 2.64
C PHE A 45 12.80 11.52 3.63
N SER A 46 13.87 12.20 3.18
CA SER A 46 14.70 13.03 4.04
C SER A 46 13.96 14.24 4.62
N HIS A 47 12.87 14.65 3.98
CA HIS A 47 12.05 15.80 4.36
C HIS A 47 10.54 15.51 4.34
N ILE A 48 10.14 14.28 4.01
CA ILE A 48 8.77 13.81 4.10
C ILE A 48 8.67 12.84 5.27
N ASP A 49 7.93 13.25 6.30
CA ASP A 49 7.49 12.37 7.38
C ASP A 49 6.00 12.04 7.18
N CYS A 50 5.69 10.77 6.93
CA CYS A 50 4.31 10.32 6.72
C CYS A 50 3.50 10.27 8.03
N LEU A 51 4.18 10.18 9.18
CA LEU A 51 3.55 10.19 10.49
C LEU A 51 3.16 11.62 10.90
N ALA A 52 3.86 12.64 10.40
CA ALA A 52 3.54 14.05 10.68
C ALA A 52 2.06 14.44 10.39
N CYS A 53 1.39 13.79 9.42
CA CYS A 53 -0.06 13.91 9.27
C CYS A 53 -0.84 12.61 9.54
N ALA A 54 -0.21 11.45 9.31
CA ALA A 54 -0.80 10.13 9.47
C ALA A 54 -2.15 9.93 8.74
N ASN A 55 -2.49 10.77 7.74
CA ASN A 55 -3.81 10.76 7.09
C ASN A 55 -4.17 9.38 6.50
N CYS A 56 -3.19 8.71 5.87
CA CYS A 56 -3.38 7.36 5.37
C CYS A 56 -3.60 6.37 6.52
N CYS A 57 -2.78 6.40 7.57
CA CYS A 57 -2.89 5.48 8.72
C CYS A 57 -4.20 5.67 9.52
N LYS A 58 -4.79 6.87 9.49
CA LYS A 58 -6.06 7.20 10.14
C LYS A 58 -7.29 6.67 9.41
N SER A 59 -7.22 6.58 8.08
CA SER A 59 -8.38 6.33 7.23
C SER A 59 -8.28 5.07 6.38
N ILE A 60 -7.09 4.47 6.28
CA ILE A 60 -6.81 3.31 5.43
C ILE A 60 -6.23 2.21 6.32
N SER A 61 -6.88 1.06 6.32
CA SER A 61 -6.36 -0.14 6.96
C SER A 61 -5.40 -0.84 5.99
N PRO A 62 -4.14 -1.09 6.36
CA PRO A 62 -3.24 -1.87 5.51
C PRO A 62 -3.68 -3.33 5.46
N ILE A 63 -3.39 -4.01 4.36
CA ILE A 63 -3.45 -5.47 4.28
C ILE A 63 -2.35 -6.03 5.20
N VAL A 64 -2.74 -6.92 6.11
CA VAL A 64 -1.84 -7.58 7.06
C VAL A 64 -1.59 -9.00 6.59
N THR A 65 -0.44 -9.26 5.96
CA THR A 65 -0.15 -10.62 5.48
C THR A 65 0.16 -11.58 6.64
N ASP A 66 0.12 -12.89 6.40
CA ASP A 66 0.54 -13.88 7.41
C ASP A 66 1.93 -13.59 7.99
N LYS A 67 2.86 -13.09 7.17
CA LYS A 67 4.20 -12.70 7.63
C LYS A 67 4.15 -11.50 8.59
N ASP A 68 3.26 -10.56 8.33
CA ASP A 68 3.06 -9.39 9.18
C ASP A 68 2.37 -9.78 10.49
N ILE A 69 1.38 -10.68 10.44
CA ILE A 69 0.76 -11.28 11.64
C ILE A 69 1.84 -11.92 12.53
N GLN A 70 2.74 -12.73 11.95
CA GLN A 70 3.83 -13.33 12.71
C GLN A 70 4.76 -12.28 13.34
N ARG A 71 5.11 -11.23 12.59
CA ARG A 71 6.01 -10.15 13.07
C ARG A 71 5.37 -9.31 14.17
N ILE A 72 4.12 -8.90 13.98
CA ILE A 72 3.36 -8.09 14.95
C ILE A 72 3.11 -8.92 16.21
N ALA A 73 2.67 -10.17 16.08
CA ALA A 73 2.43 -11.06 17.23
C ALA A 73 3.72 -11.30 18.02
N LYS A 74 4.87 -11.48 17.35
CA LYS A 74 6.18 -11.56 17.99
C LYS A 74 6.54 -10.28 18.75
N TYR A 75 6.31 -9.11 18.15
CA TYR A 75 6.57 -7.82 18.79
C TYR A 75 5.70 -7.61 20.04
N LEU A 76 4.41 -7.92 19.95
CA LEU A 76 3.44 -7.82 21.04
C LEU A 76 3.54 -8.97 22.06
N ARG A 77 4.37 -9.99 21.79
CA ARG A 77 4.55 -11.20 22.61
C ARG A 77 3.24 -11.98 22.83
N VAL A 78 2.38 -12.02 21.82
CA VAL A 78 1.14 -12.81 21.80
C VAL A 78 1.23 -13.92 20.75
N ARG A 79 0.31 -14.89 20.80
CA ARG A 79 0.19 -15.88 19.73
C ARG A 79 -0.43 -15.23 18.48
N PRO A 80 0.00 -15.60 17.26
CA PRO A 80 -0.60 -15.10 16.01
C PRO A 80 -2.13 -15.23 15.97
N ALA A 81 -2.67 -16.36 16.41
CA ALA A 81 -4.11 -16.58 16.49
C ALA A 81 -4.83 -15.55 17.38
N LYS A 82 -4.20 -15.15 18.50
CA LYS A 82 -4.74 -14.13 19.40
C LYS A 82 -4.71 -12.74 18.77
N LEU A 83 -3.65 -12.40 18.02
CA LEU A 83 -3.59 -11.15 17.26
C LEU A 83 -4.72 -11.07 16.23
N VAL A 84 -4.97 -12.16 15.49
CA VAL A 84 -6.06 -12.22 14.51
C VAL A 84 -7.42 -12.08 15.19
N GLU A 85 -7.64 -12.83 16.26
CA GLU A 85 -8.88 -12.78 17.04
C GLU A 85 -9.16 -11.36 17.56
N ASP A 86 -8.18 -10.77 18.26
CA ASP A 86 -8.34 -9.50 18.96
C ASP A 86 -8.41 -8.31 17.99
N TYR A 87 -7.67 -8.33 16.86
CA TYR A 87 -7.43 -7.10 16.08
C TYR A 87 -7.78 -7.16 14.58
N LEU A 88 -7.90 -8.34 13.97
CA LEU A 88 -8.02 -8.48 12.51
C LEU A 88 -9.33 -9.15 12.07
N LEU A 89 -9.80 -8.83 10.87
CA LEU A 89 -10.89 -9.52 10.17
C LEU A 89 -10.51 -9.75 8.71
N LEU A 90 -11.20 -10.66 8.02
CA LEU A 90 -11.09 -10.80 6.56
C LEU A 90 -12.08 -9.84 5.90
N ASP A 91 -11.61 -9.08 4.92
CA ASP A 91 -12.45 -8.21 4.10
C ASP A 91 -13.10 -8.96 2.91
N ASP A 92 -13.79 -8.22 2.04
CA ASP A 92 -14.48 -8.76 0.87
C ASP A 92 -13.53 -9.38 -0.17
N GLU A 93 -12.24 -9.05 -0.13
CA GLU A 93 -11.20 -9.60 -1.00
C GLU A 93 -10.47 -10.79 -0.35
N ASN A 94 -10.87 -11.19 0.86
CA ASN A 94 -10.21 -12.19 1.72
C ASN A 94 -8.81 -11.78 2.18
N ASP A 95 -8.58 -10.48 2.36
CA ASP A 95 -7.37 -9.95 2.96
C ASP A 95 -7.61 -9.67 4.46
N TYR A 96 -6.60 -9.95 5.29
CA TYR A 96 -6.68 -9.56 6.71
C TYR A 96 -6.47 -8.05 6.85
N VAL A 97 -7.42 -7.39 7.48
CA VAL A 97 -7.39 -5.95 7.77
C VAL A 97 -7.74 -5.71 9.24
N PHE A 98 -7.37 -4.54 9.77
CA PHE A 98 -7.78 -4.16 11.13
C PHE A 98 -9.29 -3.98 11.26
N ARG A 99 -9.84 -4.43 12.39
CA ARG A 99 -11.27 -4.27 12.73
C ARG A 99 -11.68 -2.81 12.94
N GLU A 100 -10.75 -1.99 13.41
CA GLU A 100 -10.99 -0.59 13.78
C GLU A 100 -10.09 0.36 12.96
N GLN A 101 -10.62 1.55 12.68
CA GLN A 101 -9.90 2.66 12.06
C GLN A 101 -10.02 3.91 12.95
N PRO A 102 -8.92 4.59 13.30
CA PRO A 102 -7.52 4.27 12.98
C PRO A 102 -7.08 2.92 13.52
N CYS A 103 -6.02 2.33 12.96
CA CYS A 103 -5.53 1.05 13.49
C CYS A 103 -5.13 1.24 14.98
N PRO A 104 -5.37 0.26 15.85
CA PRO A 104 -5.13 0.39 17.29
C PRO A 104 -3.64 0.50 17.67
N PHE A 105 -2.74 0.32 16.69
CA PHE A 105 -1.30 0.52 16.82
C PHE A 105 -0.83 1.88 16.30
N LEU A 106 -1.74 2.75 15.84
CA LEU A 106 -1.44 4.16 15.62
C LEU A 106 -1.42 4.84 16.99
N GLY A 107 -0.25 5.31 17.41
CA GLY A 107 -0.06 5.92 18.72
C GLY A 107 -0.95 7.17 18.91
N GLU A 108 -1.20 7.54 20.17
CA GLU A 108 -2.04 8.70 20.51
C GLU A 108 -1.46 10.04 20.00
N ASP A 109 -0.17 10.07 19.69
CA ASP A 109 0.53 11.19 19.09
C ASP A 109 0.32 11.32 17.58
N ASN A 110 -0.49 10.44 16.98
CA ASN A 110 -0.74 10.38 15.54
C ASN A 110 -2.23 10.37 15.18
#